data_AF-A0A219CBD8-F1
#
_entry.id   AF-A0A219CBD8-F1
#
_cell.length_a   1.000
_cell.length_b   1.000
_cell.length_c   1.000
_cell.angle_alpha   90.00
_cell.angle_beta   90.00
_cell.angle_gamma   90.00
#
_symmetry.space_group_name_H-M   'P 1'
#
loop_
_entity.id
_entity.type
_entity.pdbx_description
1 polymer ?
#
loop_
_entity_poly.entity_id
_entity_poly.type
_entity_poly.pdbx_seq_one_letter_code
_entity_poly.pdbx_strand_id
1 'polypeptide(L)'
;MNIEVKIKPTVRMMQNELAQWGKWARNASFNPSELIYKSPSLGLMRLKEGFKSKGIQVTLNDEALVAIDHLVMQLKLSRPDLYQWIEFHYLKGYPVAVLATHTKVDRRNIDKYLLAAETWLDSRLESICQNL
;
A
#
# COMPACT_ATOMS: atom_id res chain seq x y z
N MET A 1 -14.40 -5.00 -31.42
CA MET A 1 -12.96 -5.24 -31.33
C MET A 1 -12.53 -4.70 -29.97
N ASN A 2 -12.52 -5.55 -28.93
CA ASN A 2 -12.15 -5.12 -27.58
C ASN A 2 -10.64 -4.99 -27.55
N ILE A 3 -10.16 -3.76 -27.50
CA ILE A 3 -8.75 -3.46 -27.29
C ILE A 3 -8.53 -3.64 -25.80
N GLU A 4 -8.12 -4.84 -25.40
CA GLU A 4 -7.55 -5.06 -24.07
C GLU A 4 -6.22 -4.30 -24.01
N VAL A 5 -6.28 -3.04 -23.57
CA VAL A 5 -5.09 -2.27 -23.24
C VAL A 5 -4.50 -2.93 -21.99
N LYS A 6 -3.56 -3.86 -22.17
CA LYS A 6 -2.67 -4.33 -21.11
C LYS A 6 -1.80 -3.15 -20.68
N ILE A 7 -2.33 -2.32 -19.78
CA ILE A 7 -1.54 -1.30 -19.10
C ILE A 7 -0.54 -2.06 -18.24
N LYS A 8 0.74 -2.02 -18.63
CA LYS A 8 1.80 -2.56 -17.77
C LYS A 8 1.78 -1.78 -16.47
N PRO A 9 1.68 -2.44 -15.30
CA PRO A 9 1.85 -1.76 -14.04
C PRO A 9 3.27 -1.16 -14.03
N THR A 10 3.37 0.09 -13.61
CA THR A 10 4.63 0.83 -13.49
C THR A 10 4.79 1.28 -12.06
N VAL A 11 6.03 1.52 -11.62
CA VAL A 11 6.31 2.05 -10.27
C VAL A 11 5.46 3.29 -9.93
N ARG A 12 5.19 4.19 -10.89
CA ARG A 12 4.30 5.34 -10.67
C ARG A 12 2.84 4.94 -10.40
N MET A 13 2.37 3.84 -10.98
CA MET A 13 1.05 3.27 -10.69
C MET A 13 1.04 2.65 -9.29
N MET A 14 2.06 1.86 -8.93
CA MET A 14 2.18 1.27 -7.59
C MET A 14 2.25 2.33 -6.48
N GLN A 15 2.97 3.44 -6.69
CA GLN A 15 2.99 4.58 -5.75
C GLN A 15 1.60 5.20 -5.55
N ASN A 16 0.84 5.38 -6.64
CA ASN A 16 -0.53 5.90 -6.57
C ASN A 16 -1.47 4.92 -5.85
N GLU A 17 -1.33 3.63 -6.15
CA GLU A 17 -2.09 2.54 -5.54
C GLU A 17 -1.82 2.45 -4.03
N LEU A 18 -0.56 2.50 -3.62
CA LEU A 18 -0.17 2.54 -2.21
C LEU A 18 -0.63 3.81 -1.49
N ALA A 19 -0.63 4.96 -2.17
CA ALA A 19 -1.17 6.20 -1.61
C ALA A 19 -2.68 6.11 -1.35
N GLN A 20 -3.40 5.45 -2.26
CA GLN A 20 -4.83 5.19 -2.13
C GLN A 20 -5.13 4.14 -1.05
N TRP A 21 -4.40 3.03 -1.06
CA TRP A 21 -4.46 1.99 -0.04
C TRP A 21 -4.15 2.54 1.35
N GLY A 22 -3.08 3.33 1.51
CA GLY A 22 -2.71 3.93 2.79
C GLY A 22 -3.78 4.86 3.35
N LYS A 23 -4.43 5.65 2.48
CA LYS A 23 -5.60 6.47 2.86
C LYS A 23 -6.80 5.62 3.30
N TRP A 24 -7.12 4.58 2.54
CA TRP A 24 -8.17 3.64 2.86
C TRP A 24 -7.90 2.91 4.19
N ALA A 25 -6.67 2.42 4.40
CA ALA A 25 -6.24 1.69 5.59
C ALA A 25 -6.18 2.58 6.85
N ARG A 26 -5.86 3.87 6.72
CA ARG A 26 -5.93 4.82 7.86
C ARG A 26 -7.34 5.03 8.37
N ASN A 27 -8.26 5.29 7.46
CA ASN A 27 -9.69 5.35 7.77
C ASN A 27 -10.23 3.97 8.17
N ALA A 28 -9.40 2.93 8.00
CA ALA A 28 -9.72 1.60 8.46
C ALA A 28 -9.53 1.36 9.96
N SER A 29 -8.78 2.22 10.62
CA SER A 29 -8.59 2.14 12.05
C SER A 29 -9.59 3.06 12.75
N PHE A 30 -10.41 2.51 13.66
CA PHE A 30 -11.38 3.28 14.45
C PHE A 30 -10.69 4.34 15.33
N ASN A 31 -9.41 4.14 15.63
CA ASN A 31 -8.57 5.07 16.38
C ASN A 31 -7.26 5.34 15.60
N PRO A 32 -7.01 6.56 15.11
CA PRO A 32 -5.81 6.89 14.35
C PRO A 32 -4.52 6.77 15.18
N SER A 33 -4.62 6.84 16.50
CA SER A 33 -3.48 6.65 17.41
C SER A 33 -3.06 5.18 17.58
N GLU A 34 -3.91 4.23 17.17
CA GLU A 34 -3.66 2.78 17.18
C GLU A 34 -3.48 2.22 15.76
N LEU A 35 -2.87 2.98 14.85
CA LEU A 35 -2.47 2.52 13.51
C LEU A 35 -1.34 1.46 13.56
N ILE A 36 -1.57 0.40 14.31
CA ILE A 36 -0.83 -0.84 14.29
C ILE A 36 -1.48 -1.66 13.18
N TYR A 37 -0.74 -1.94 12.11
CA TYR A 37 -1.24 -2.77 11.01
C TYR A 37 -1.54 -4.20 11.51
N LYS A 38 -2.84 -4.52 11.69
CA LYS A 38 -3.28 -5.78 12.31
C LYS A 38 -3.41 -6.94 11.34
N SER A 39 -4.16 -6.83 10.23
CA SER A 39 -4.24 -7.90 9.20
C SER A 39 -5.13 -7.57 7.98
N PRO A 40 -4.98 -8.32 6.88
CA PRO A 40 -5.90 -8.31 5.72
C PRO A 40 -7.37 -8.62 6.04
N SER A 41 -7.62 -9.32 7.14
CA SER A 41 -8.96 -9.63 7.65
C SER A 41 -9.81 -8.38 7.82
N LEU A 42 -9.17 -7.24 8.13
CA LEU A 42 -9.83 -5.97 8.36
C LEU A 42 -10.43 -5.39 7.07
N GLY A 43 -9.77 -5.60 5.92
CA GLY A 43 -10.28 -5.23 4.60
C GLY A 43 -11.49 -6.06 4.19
N LEU A 44 -11.40 -7.38 4.36
CA LEU A 44 -12.50 -8.32 4.08
C LEU A 44 -13.71 -8.08 4.99
N MET A 45 -13.49 -7.77 6.26
CA MET A 45 -14.56 -7.47 7.21
C MET A 45 -15.34 -6.21 6.81
N ARG A 46 -14.69 -5.22 6.20
CA ARG A 46 -15.30 -3.98 5.72
C ARG A 46 -16.06 -4.12 4.41
N LEU A 47 -15.54 -4.93 3.49
CA LEU A 47 -16.28 -5.38 2.31
C LEU A 47 -17.60 -6.02 2.74
N LYS A 48 -17.55 -6.88 3.75
CA LYS A 48 -18.73 -7.55 4.32
C LYS A 48 -19.67 -6.59 5.04
N GLU A 49 -19.15 -5.57 5.71
CA GLU A 49 -19.94 -4.55 6.43
C GLU A 49 -20.41 -3.37 5.56
N GLY A 50 -20.09 -3.36 4.26
CA GLY A 50 -20.53 -2.32 3.33
C GLY A 50 -19.97 -0.93 3.62
N PHE A 51 -18.85 -0.85 4.35
CA PHE A 51 -18.19 0.41 4.67
C PHE A 51 -17.60 1.05 3.40
N LYS A 52 -18.41 1.88 2.72
CA LYS A 52 -17.92 2.79 1.69
C LYS A 52 -17.05 3.88 2.33
N SER A 53 -15.91 4.19 1.72
CA SER A 53 -14.99 5.25 2.13
C SER A 53 -15.68 6.62 2.14
N LYS A 54 -16.40 6.96 3.22
CA LYS A 54 -16.99 8.29 3.37
C LYS A 54 -15.87 9.35 3.39
N GLY A 55 -15.78 10.14 2.32
CA GLY A 55 -14.92 11.33 2.24
C GLY A 55 -13.53 11.15 1.64
N ILE A 56 -13.15 9.97 1.17
CA ILE A 56 -11.90 9.79 0.39
C ILE A 56 -12.24 9.30 -1.00
N GLN A 57 -11.87 10.10 -2.01
CA GLN A 57 -11.91 9.72 -3.42
C GLN A 57 -10.79 8.71 -3.70
N VAL A 58 -11.02 7.46 -3.29
CA VAL A 58 -10.24 6.30 -3.72
C VAL A 58 -10.83 5.85 -5.04
N THR A 59 -10.03 5.84 -6.10
CA THR A 59 -10.48 5.44 -7.44
C THR A 59 -10.30 3.94 -7.67
N LEU A 60 -9.49 3.27 -6.84
CA LEU A 60 -9.40 1.82 -6.82
C LEU A 60 -10.70 1.19 -6.31
N ASN A 61 -11.10 0.09 -6.93
CA ASN A 61 -12.18 -0.75 -6.42
C ASN A 61 -11.73 -1.51 -5.17
N ASP A 62 -12.69 -1.98 -4.38
CA ASP A 62 -12.39 -2.64 -3.10
C ASP A 62 -11.57 -3.93 -3.26
N GLU A 63 -11.74 -4.65 -4.36
CA GLU A 63 -10.95 -5.85 -4.68
C GLU A 63 -9.46 -5.52 -4.90
N ALA A 64 -9.15 -4.43 -5.62
CA ALA A 64 -7.76 -4.00 -5.80
C ALA A 64 -7.14 -3.54 -4.48
N LEU A 65 -7.91 -2.85 -3.62
CA LEU A 65 -7.44 -2.44 -2.30
C LEU A 65 -7.10 -3.65 -1.42
N VAL A 66 -7.92 -4.70 -1.46
CA VAL A 66 -7.65 -5.96 -0.74
C VAL A 66 -6.45 -6.69 -1.33
N ALA A 67 -6.29 -6.73 -2.65
CA ALA A 67 -5.13 -7.33 -3.28
C ALA A 67 -3.82 -6.64 -2.88
N ILE A 68 -3.79 -5.31 -2.87
CA ILE A 68 -2.65 -4.52 -2.39
C ILE A 68 -2.39 -4.80 -0.91
N ASP A 69 -3.43 -4.87 -0.07
CA ASP A 69 -3.29 -5.17 1.34
C ASP A 69 -2.64 -6.55 1.58
N HIS A 70 -3.07 -7.56 0.82
CA HIS A 70 -2.44 -8.89 0.84
C HIS A 70 -0.96 -8.85 0.42
N LEU A 71 -0.62 -8.09 -0.63
CA LEU A 71 0.76 -7.92 -1.07
C LEU A 71 1.63 -7.22 -0.02
N VAL A 72 1.11 -6.19 0.64
CA VAL A 72 1.80 -5.50 1.74
C VAL A 72 2.02 -6.45 2.92
N MET A 73 1.06 -7.32 3.23
CA MET A 73 1.25 -8.37 4.25
C MET A 73 2.34 -9.37 3.85
N GLN A 74 2.39 -9.79 2.59
CA GLN A 74 3.48 -10.64 2.10
C GLN A 74 4.84 -9.94 2.19
N LEU A 75 4.90 -8.65 1.89
CA LEU A 75 6.11 -7.84 2.09
C LEU A 75 6.52 -7.80 3.56
N LYS A 76 5.56 -7.63 4.49
CA LYS A 76 5.83 -7.67 5.95
C LYS A 76 6.46 -8.99 6.38
N LEU A 77 5.96 -10.11 5.87
CA LEU A 77 6.45 -11.44 6.23
C LEU A 77 7.80 -11.77 5.58
N SER A 78 8.04 -11.30 4.36
CA SER A 78 9.24 -11.67 3.58
C SER A 78 10.40 -10.68 3.72
N ARG A 79 10.10 -9.39 3.79
CA ARG A 79 11.05 -8.26 3.83
C ARG A 79 10.60 -7.21 4.86
N PRO A 80 10.66 -7.54 6.16
CA PRO A 80 10.27 -6.59 7.22
C PRO A 80 11.13 -5.31 7.19
N ASP A 81 12.37 -5.41 6.69
CA ASP A 81 13.29 -4.31 6.46
C ASP A 81 12.74 -3.24 5.50
N LEU A 82 11.99 -3.67 4.47
CA LEU A 82 11.36 -2.80 3.48
C LEU A 82 9.95 -2.39 3.91
N TYR A 83 9.21 -3.31 4.53
CA TYR A 83 7.85 -3.06 5.01
C TYR A 83 7.76 -1.86 5.96
N GLN A 84 8.74 -1.68 6.87
CA GLN A 84 8.70 -0.55 7.80
C GLN A 84 8.57 0.80 7.08
N TRP A 85 9.18 0.95 5.91
CA TRP A 85 9.15 2.20 5.14
C TRP A 85 7.80 2.41 4.46
N ILE A 86 7.17 1.33 3.98
CA ILE A 86 5.78 1.36 3.49
C ILE A 86 4.82 1.73 4.62
N GLU A 87 4.98 1.14 5.80
CA GLU A 87 4.17 1.44 6.97
C GLU A 87 4.31 2.91 7.39
N PHE A 88 5.53 3.43 7.47
CA PHE A 88 5.75 4.80 7.87
C PHE A 88 5.24 5.81 6.83
N HIS A 89 5.55 5.57 5.56
CA HIS A 89 5.27 6.53 4.50
C HIS A 89 3.81 6.47 4.02
N TYR A 90 3.33 5.28 3.64
CA TYR A 90 2.02 5.12 3.04
C TYR A 90 0.93 4.89 4.08
N LEU A 91 1.15 4.04 5.09
CA LEU A 91 0.14 3.76 6.10
C LEU A 91 0.03 4.90 7.13
N LYS A 92 1.12 5.32 7.78
CA LYS A 92 1.10 6.41 8.77
C LYS A 92 1.10 7.80 8.14
N GLY A 93 1.47 7.91 6.85
CA GLY A 93 1.38 9.16 6.10
C GLY A 93 2.51 10.13 6.38
N TYR A 94 3.63 9.67 6.96
CA TYR A 94 4.76 10.54 7.25
C TYR A 94 5.52 10.89 5.97
N PRO A 95 5.79 12.18 5.70
CA PRO A 95 6.62 12.57 4.57
C PRO A 95 8.07 12.14 4.81
N VAL A 96 8.80 11.80 3.74
CA VAL A 96 10.22 11.38 3.80
C VAL A 96 11.09 12.37 4.58
N ALA A 97 10.80 13.67 4.47
CA ALA A 97 11.49 14.70 5.22
C ALA A 97 11.38 14.54 6.74
N VAL A 98 10.21 14.16 7.24
CA VAL A 98 9.96 13.89 8.66
C VAL A 98 10.62 12.57 9.06
N LEU A 99 10.51 11.53 8.21
CA LEU A 99 11.14 10.24 8.47
C LEU A 99 12.66 10.34 8.61
N ALA A 100 13.32 11.13 7.77
CA ALA A 100 14.76 11.35 7.87
C ALA A 100 15.17 11.95 9.22
N THR A 101 14.38 12.90 9.73
CA THR A 101 14.61 13.52 11.03
C THR A 101 14.44 12.54 12.19
N HIS A 102 13.40 11.69 12.15
CA HIS A 102 13.10 10.75 13.24
C HIS A 102 13.98 9.50 13.23
N THR A 103 14.27 8.94 12.06
CA THR A 103 15.01 7.68 11.92
C THR A 103 16.52 7.89 11.86
N LYS A 104 16.99 9.13 11.69
CA LYS A 104 18.39 9.48 11.42
C LYS A 104 18.97 8.78 10.18
N VAL A 105 18.10 8.34 9.26
CA VAL A 105 18.48 7.78 7.97
C VAL A 105 18.43 8.88 6.92
N ASP A 106 19.45 8.94 6.06
CA ASP A 106 19.48 9.91 4.97
C ASP A 106 18.28 9.76 4.04
N ARG A 107 17.71 10.89 3.61
CA ARG A 107 16.57 10.93 2.67
C ARG A 107 16.80 10.05 1.45
N ARG A 108 18.01 10.09 0.88
CA ARG A 108 18.38 9.26 -0.28
C ARG A 108 18.28 7.77 -0.02
N ASN A 109 18.59 7.32 1.20
CA ASN A 109 18.47 5.91 1.55
C ASN A 109 17.02 5.53 1.79
N ILE A 110 16.23 6.42 2.41
CA ILE A 110 14.77 6.22 2.54
C ILE A 110 14.13 6.09 1.16
N ASP A 111 14.46 6.96 0.21
CA ASP A 111 13.94 6.89 -1.16
C ASP A 111 14.35 5.57 -1.85
N LYS A 112 15.58 5.08 -1.62
CA LYS A 112 16.02 3.78 -2.13
C LYS A 112 15.23 2.62 -1.52
N TYR A 113 14.98 2.64 -0.21
CA TYR A 113 14.19 1.60 0.44
C TYR A 113 12.74 1.61 -0.03
N LEU A 114 12.14 2.79 -0.18
CA LEU A 114 10.79 2.93 -0.75
C LEU A 114 10.74 2.41 -2.19
N LEU A 115 11.68 2.82 -3.05
CA LEU A 115 11.75 2.34 -4.43
C LEU A 115 11.91 0.82 -4.49
N ALA A 116 12.76 0.24 -3.64
CA ALA A 116 12.93 -1.21 -3.57
C ALA A 116 11.65 -1.93 -3.13
N ALA A 117 10.96 -1.39 -2.12
CA ALA A 117 9.69 -1.93 -1.64
C ALA A 117 8.58 -1.84 -2.71
N GLU A 118 8.46 -0.68 -3.36
CA GLU A 118 7.50 -0.43 -4.43
C GLU A 118 7.75 -1.35 -5.62
N THR A 119 9.00 -1.50 -6.06
CA THR A 119 9.36 -2.39 -7.17
C THR A 119 9.06 -3.86 -6.83
N TRP A 120 9.29 -4.27 -5.57
CA TRP A 120 8.96 -5.62 -5.12
C TRP A 120 7.45 -5.89 -5.19
N LEU A 121 6.63 -4.93 -4.73
CA LEU A 121 5.17 -5.02 -4.77
C LEU A 121 4.67 -5.03 -6.22
N ASP A 122 5.20 -4.17 -7.08
CA ASP A 122 4.87 -4.06 -8.51
C ASP A 122 5.13 -5.39 -9.24
N SER A 123 6.30 -5.98 -9.00
CA SER A 123 6.68 -7.27 -9.58
C SER A 123 5.75 -8.42 -9.14
N ARG A 124 5.31 -8.40 -7.88
CA ARG A 124 4.40 -9.42 -7.35
C ARG A 124 2.98 -9.24 -7.86
N LEU A 125 2.52 -8.00 -7.99
CA LEU A 125 1.22 -7.70 -8.59
C LEU A 125 1.20 -8.17 -10.06
N GLU A 126 2.24 -7.86 -10.83
CA GLU A 126 2.37 -8.33 -12.22
C GLU A 126 2.33 -9.87 -12.30
N SER A 127 3.03 -10.56 -11.40
CA SER A 127 3.01 -12.02 -11.35
C SER A 127 1.62 -12.58 -11.03
N ILE A 128 0.83 -11.93 -10.18
CA ILE A 128 -0.56 -12.36 -9.92
C ILE A 128 -1.42 -12.14 -11.16
N CYS A 129 -1.31 -10.97 -11.81
CA CYS A 129 -2.08 -10.65 -13.01
C CYS A 129 -1.76 -11.54 -14.21
N GLN A 130 -0.53 -12.08 -14.31
CA GLN A 130 -0.14 -13.00 -15.38
C GLN A 130 -0.59 -14.46 -15.14
N ASN A 131 -0.93 -14.83 -13.91
CA ASN A 131 -1.35 -16.17 -13.53
C ASN A 131 -2.89 -16.31 -13.39
N LEU A 132 -3.63 -15.26 -13.75
CA LEU A 132 -5.10 -15.23 -13.87
C LEU A 132 -5.50 -15.46 -15.33
#